data_AF-A0A953WLM0-F1
#
_entry.id   AF-A0A953WLM0-F1
#
_cell.length_a   1.000
_cell.length_b   1.000
_cell.length_c   1.000
_cell.angle_alpha   90.00
_cell.angle_beta   90.00
_cell.angle_gamma   90.00
#
_symmetry.space_group_name_H-M   'P 1'
#
loop_
_entity.id
_entity.type
_entity.pdbx_description
1 polymer ?
#
loop_
_entity_poly.entity_id
_entity_poly.type
_entity_poly.pdbx_seq_one_letter_code
_entity_poly.pdbx_strand_id
1 'polypeptide(L)'
;RDGRVAQVRFAAKAPVTAFCMDAPTPDAYAIAVYHDKNANKSFDKNALGLPAEPFGLSNNPVLRMAPPKIDDTLVDVPPSGVTVDIDLKN
;
A
#
# COMPACT_ATOMS: atom_id res chain seq x y z
N ARG A 1 12.68 4.00 9.02
CA ARG A 1 11.61 3.74 10.03
C ARG A 1 10.82 5.01 10.30
N ASP A 2 11.43 6.19 10.13
CA ASP A 2 10.71 7.44 9.92
C ASP A 2 9.95 7.42 8.59
N GLY A 3 8.73 7.95 8.58
CA GLY A 3 7.85 8.05 7.40
C GLY A 3 6.54 7.26 7.49
N ARG A 4 6.45 6.21 8.33
CA ARG A 4 5.18 5.49 8.53
C ARG A 4 4.36 6.14 9.64
N VAL A 5 3.27 6.79 9.26
CA VAL A 5 2.36 7.49 10.19
C VAL A 5 1.21 6.64 10.70
N ALA A 6 0.83 5.59 9.97
CA ALA A 6 -0.24 4.67 10.35
C ALA A 6 0.01 3.25 9.82
N GLN A 7 -0.56 2.24 10.48
CA GLN A 7 -0.59 0.86 9.99
C GLN A 7 -1.85 0.17 10.50
N VAL A 8 -2.51 -0.57 9.60
CA VAL A 8 -3.72 -1.33 9.87
C VAL A 8 -3.62 -2.71 9.22
N ARG A 9 -4.34 -3.69 9.76
CA ARG A 9 -4.38 -5.08 9.26
C ARG A 9 -5.79 -5.63 9.41
N PHE A 10 -6.23 -6.39 8.43
CA PHE A 10 -7.58 -6.98 8.37
C PHE A 10 -7.51 -8.32 7.67
N ALA A 11 -8.51 -9.16 7.91
CA ALA A 11 -8.70 -10.36 7.09
C ALA A 11 -9.07 -9.96 5.67
N ALA A 12 -8.29 -10.39 4.69
CA ALA A 12 -8.58 -10.16 3.28
C ALA A 12 -9.85 -10.92 2.86
N LYS A 13 -10.70 -10.25 2.07
CA LYS A 13 -11.90 -10.81 1.45
C LYS A 13 -11.81 -10.63 -0.06
N ALA A 14 -12.06 -11.71 -0.80
CA ALA A 14 -12.17 -11.66 -2.25
C ALA A 14 -13.57 -11.16 -2.68
N PRO A 15 -13.69 -10.49 -3.85
CA PRO A 15 -12.61 -10.09 -4.74
C PRO A 15 -11.89 -8.80 -4.30
N VAL A 16 -12.52 -7.99 -3.45
CA VAL A 16 -12.01 -6.70 -2.97
C VAL A 16 -12.14 -6.63 -1.46
N THR A 17 -11.09 -6.13 -0.81
CA THR A 17 -11.10 -5.77 0.60
C THR A 17 -11.18 -4.25 0.72
N ALA A 18 -12.25 -3.73 1.29
CA ALA A 18 -12.42 -2.30 1.58
C ALA A 18 -12.39 -2.06 3.09
N PHE A 19 -11.76 -0.96 3.50
CA PHE A 19 -11.69 -0.51 4.88
C PHE A 19 -11.49 1.00 4.91
N CYS A 20 -11.74 1.60 6.08
CA CYS A 20 -11.41 3.01 6.34
C CYS A 20 -10.20 3.09 7.27
N MET A 21 -9.41 4.14 7.10
CA MET A 21 -8.32 4.50 8.00
C MET A 21 -8.31 6.01 8.22
N ASP A 22 -7.96 6.44 9.43
CA ASP A 22 -7.85 7.85 9.75
C ASP A 22 -6.54 8.42 9.20
N ALA A 23 -6.64 9.51 8.45
CA ALA A 23 -5.50 10.35 8.11
C ALA A 23 -5.28 11.36 9.24
N PRO A 24 -4.07 11.46 9.84
CA PRO A 24 -3.82 12.36 10.96
C PRO A 24 -4.13 13.83 10.67
N THR A 25 -3.86 14.26 9.43
CA THR A 25 -4.11 15.62 8.93
C THR A 25 -4.50 15.57 7.45
N PRO A 26 -5.14 16.61 6.90
CA PRO A 26 -5.25 16.76 5.46
C PRO A 26 -3.85 17.02 4.87
N ASP A 27 -3.34 16.10 4.05
CA ASP A 27 -2.00 16.16 3.45
C ASP A 27 -1.87 15.13 2.30
N ALA A 28 -0.72 15.11 1.64
CA ALA A 28 -0.34 14.08 0.67
C ALA A 28 0.24 12.85 1.37
N TYR A 29 -0.30 11.68 1.05
CA TYR A 29 0.13 10.41 1.64
C TYR A 29 0.48 9.37 0.58
N ALA A 30 1.51 8.58 0.87
CA ALA A 30 1.79 7.33 0.17
C ALA A 30 1.26 6.14 0.98
N ILE A 31 0.51 5.27 0.33
CA ILE A 31 -0.08 4.06 0.93
C ILE A 31 0.58 2.86 0.26
N ALA A 32 1.10 1.94 1.07
CA ALA A 32 1.61 0.66 0.60
C ALA A 32 0.77 -0.47 1.21
N VAL A 33 0.35 -1.41 0.35
CA VAL A 33 -0.47 -2.55 0.73
C VAL A 33 0.21 -3.82 0.25
N TYR A 34 0.17 -4.87 1.06
CA TYR A 34 0.58 -6.21 0.64
C TYR A 34 -0.39 -7.26 1.21
N HIS A 35 -0.57 -8.34 0.47
CA HIS A 35 -1.37 -9.49 0.89
C HIS A 35 -0.46 -10.56 1.48
N ASP A 36 -0.40 -10.58 2.80
CA ASP A 36 0.25 -11.62 3.61
C ASP A 36 -0.51 -12.95 3.48
N LYS A 37 -0.11 -13.78 2.51
CA LYS A 37 -0.78 -15.05 2.17
C LYS A 37 -0.46 -16.15 3.16
N ASN A 38 0.71 -16.09 3.81
CA ASN A 38 1.17 -17.11 4.74
C ASN A 38 0.95 -16.73 6.23
N ALA A 39 0.38 -15.55 6.48
CA ALA A 39 0.04 -15.01 7.80
C ALA A 39 1.24 -14.81 8.74
N ASN A 40 2.45 -14.62 8.20
CA ASN A 40 3.67 -14.46 9.00
C ASN A 40 3.91 -13.02 9.48
N LYS A 41 3.04 -12.08 9.10
CA LYS A 41 3.08 -10.65 9.41
C LYS A 41 4.27 -9.89 8.82
N SER A 42 5.00 -10.50 7.88
CA SER A 42 6.13 -9.95 7.16
C SER A 42 5.74 -9.61 5.73
N PHE A 43 6.46 -8.69 5.11
CA PHE A 43 6.38 -8.51 3.66
C PHE A 43 7.50 -9.33 3.04
N ASP A 44 7.14 -10.51 2.54
CA ASP A 44 8.13 -11.49 2.15
C ASP A 44 8.81 -11.14 0.82
N LYS A 45 10.09 -11.50 0.75
CA LYS A 45 10.93 -11.30 -0.43
C LYS A 45 11.63 -12.61 -0.78
N ASN A 46 11.81 -12.84 -2.07
CA ASN A 46 12.61 -13.98 -2.55
C ASN A 46 14.12 -13.71 -2.39
N ALA A 47 14.96 -14.67 -2.76
CA ALA A 47 16.42 -14.57 -2.64
C ALA A 47 17.04 -13.42 -3.46
N LEU A 48 16.34 -12.88 -4.46
CA LEU A 48 16.74 -11.71 -5.25
C LEU A 48 16.25 -10.38 -4.64
N GLY A 49 15.58 -10.42 -3.48
CA GLY A 49 15.03 -9.25 -2.81
C GLY A 49 13.74 -8.71 -3.43
N LEU A 50 13.14 -9.44 -4.38
CA LEU A 50 11.86 -9.05 -5.00
C LEU A 50 10.68 -9.49 -4.14
N PRO A 51 9.56 -8.75 -4.16
CA PRO A 51 8.32 -9.15 -3.49
C PRO A 51 7.92 -10.58 -3.83
N ALA A 52 7.67 -11.39 -2.80
CA ALA A 52 7.19 -12.77 -2.95
C ALA A 52 5.66 -12.88 -2.85
N GLU A 53 5.01 -11.82 -2.40
CA GLU A 53 3.56 -11.73 -2.18
C GLU A 53 2.97 -10.53 -2.93
N PRO A 54 1.67 -10.57 -3.30
CA PRO A 54 1.05 -9.46 -4.00
C PRO A 54 1.13 -8.16 -3.20
N PHE A 55 1.49 -7.08 -3.86
CA PHE A 55 1.58 -5.76 -3.25
C PHE A 55 1.13 -4.67 -4.22
N GLY A 56 0.80 -3.52 -3.66
CA GLY A 56 0.38 -2.35 -4.41
C GLY A 56 0.75 -1.07 -3.68
N LEU A 57 0.82 0.01 -4.45
CA LEU A 57 1.06 1.36 -3.96
C LEU A 57 -0.11 2.25 -4.39
N SER A 58 -0.43 3.26 -3.59
CA SER A 58 -1.38 4.31 -3.98
C SER A 58 -0.97 4.97 -5.29
N ASN A 59 -1.95 5.51 -6.01
CA ASN A 59 -1.81 6.07 -7.36
C ASN A 59 -1.39 5.04 -8.45
N ASN A 60 -1.30 3.74 -8.11
CA ASN A 60 -1.02 2.64 -9.03
C ASN A 60 0.09 2.93 -10.07
N PRO A 61 1.29 3.38 -9.64
CA PRO A 61 2.35 3.71 -10.57
C PRO A 61 2.80 2.49 -11.37
N VAL A 62 3.36 2.73 -12.56
CA VAL A 62 3.94 1.67 -13.38
C VAL A 62 5.22 1.14 -12.72
N LEU A 63 5.15 -0.08 -12.19
CA LEU A 63 6.29 -0.77 -11.61
C LEU A 63 7.19 -1.30 -12.73
N ARG A 64 8.45 -0.86 -12.76
CA ARG A 64 9.49 -1.33 -13.70
C ARG A 64 10.56 -2.11 -12.94
N MET A 65 11.81 -2.03 -13.37
CA MET A 65 12.95 -2.68 -12.70
C MET A 65 13.44 -1.94 -11.45
N ALA A 66 12.96 -0.72 -11.20
CA ALA A 66 13.31 0.09 -10.05
C ALA A 66 12.03 0.53 -9.31
N PRO A 67 12.11 0.79 -7.99
CA PRO A 67 11.01 1.40 -7.26
C PRO A 67 10.58 2.73 -7.90
N PRO A 68 9.28 3.05 -7.90
CA PRO A 68 8.80 4.37 -8.34
C PRO A 68 9.34 5.47 -7.42
N LYS A 69 9.28 6.72 -7.88
CA LYS A 69 9.54 7.86 -6.99
C LYS A 69 8.38 7.97 -6.01
N ILE A 70 8.65 8.51 -4.82
CA ILE A 70 7.59 8.75 -3.84
C ILE A 70 6.47 9.62 -4.41
N ASP A 71 6.83 10.65 -5.19
CA ASP A 71 5.86 11.56 -5.84
C ASP A 71 4.90 10.81 -6.77
N ASP A 72 5.32 9.70 -7.38
CA ASP A 72 4.46 8.88 -8.24
C ASP A 72 3.41 8.09 -7.43
N THR A 73 3.57 8.01 -6.11
CA THR A 73 2.71 7.24 -5.19
C THR A 73 1.81 8.11 -4.33
N LEU A 74 2.03 9.43 -4.31
CA LEU A 74 1.30 10.34 -3.43
C LEU A 74 -0.16 10.49 -3.89
N VAL A 75 -1.06 10.55 -2.91
CA VAL A 75 -2.46 10.90 -3.07
C VAL A 75 -2.81 12.00 -2.08
N ASP A 76 -3.46 13.05 -2.59
CA ASP A 76 -3.95 14.15 -1.76
C ASP A 76 -5.18 13.70 -0.95
N VAL A 77 -5.11 13.84 0.38
CA VAL A 77 -6.20 13.52 1.28
C VAL A 77 -6.80 14.83 1.83
N PRO A 78 -7.96 15.28 1.34
CA PRO A 78 -8.63 16.48 1.86
C PRO A 78 -9.29 16.20 3.22
N PRO A 79 -9.75 17.24 3.95
CA PRO A 79 -10.47 17.05 5.22
C PRO A 79 -11.70 16.15 5.13
N SER A 80 -12.32 16.04 3.94
CA SER A 80 -13.46 15.16 3.68
C SER A 80 -13.09 13.68 3.53
N GLY A 81 -11.80 13.36 3.47
CA GLY A 81 -11.30 12.06 3.05
C GLY A 81 -11.39 11.83 1.54
N VAL A 82 -10.83 10.71 1.09
CA VAL A 82 -10.82 10.27 -0.30
C VAL A 82 -10.85 8.73 -0.34
N THR A 83 -11.47 8.17 -1.37
CA THR A 83 -11.37 6.73 -1.66
C THR A 83 -10.18 6.50 -2.58
N VAL A 84 -9.31 5.55 -2.21
CA VAL A 84 -8.13 5.19 -3.00
C VAL A 84 -8.22 3.71 -3.36
N ASP A 85 -8.34 3.43 -4.65
CA ASP A 85 -8.28 2.07 -5.18
C ASP A 85 -6.82 1.69 -5.46
N ILE A 86 -6.39 0.55 -4.91
CA ILE A 86 -5.01 0.05 -5.04
C ILE A 86 -5.03 -1.34 -5.66
N ASP A 87 -4.42 -1.46 -6.82
CA ASP A 87 -4.22 -2.73 -7.50
C ASP A 87 -3.07 -3.50 -6.86
N LEU A 88 -3.34 -4.72 -6.39
CA LEU A 88 -2.26 -5.63 -6.02
C LEU A 88 -1.69 -6.30 -7.27
N LYS A 89 -0.41 -6.06 -7.53
CA LYS A 89 0.37 -6.72 -8.57
C LYS A 89 1.23 -7.83 -7.95
N ASN A 90 1.58 -8.82 -8.75
CA ASN A 90 2.38 -9.98 -8.35
C ASN A 90 3.56 -10.17 -9.31
#